data_AF-S3K838-F1
#
_entry.id   AF-S3K838-F1
#
_cell.length_a   1.000
_cell.length_b   1.000
_cell.length_c   1.000
_cell.angle_alpha   90.00
_cell.angle_beta   90.00
_cell.angle_gamma   90.00
#
_symmetry.space_group_name_H-M   'P 1'
#
loop_
_entity.id
_entity.type
_entity.pdbx_description
1 polymer ?
#
loop_
_entity_poly.entity_id
_entity_poly.type
_entity_poly.pdbx_seq_one_letter_code
_entity_poly.pdbx_strand_id
1 'polypeptide(L)' 'MALASNGQTAIIRTERGLTIADTRITLYDVMDYLKAQYPPKFIRDAFNFTDAQIHAALSYIETHRTEVESEYQEV' A
#
# COMPACT_ATOMS: atom_id res chain seq x y z
N MET A 1 2.84 10.02 19.76
CA MET A 1 3.50 9.39 18.59
C MET A 1 3.08 7.93 18.58
N ALA A 2 2.09 7.56 17.77
CA ALA A 2 1.58 6.19 17.75
C ALA A 2 2.13 5.48 16.51
N LEU A 3 3.22 4.73 16.68
CA LEU A 3 3.64 3.70 15.72
C LEU A 3 2.75 2.50 16.00
N ALA A 4 1.65 2.37 15.26
CA ALA A 4 0.80 1.18 15.28
C ALA A 4 1.65 -0.01 14.80
N SER A 5 2.29 -0.66 15.76
CA SER A 5 3.18 -1.79 15.58
C SER A 5 2.35 -3.05 15.83
N ASN A 6 1.55 -3.46 14.86
CA ASN A 6 0.89 -4.76 14.90
C ASN A 6 1.31 -5.57 13.67
N GLY A 7 2.34 -6.39 13.88
CA GLY A 7 2.68 -7.59 13.11
C GLY A 7 2.85 -7.42 11.60
N GLN A 8 4.06 -7.64 11.09
CA GLN A 8 4.42 -7.68 9.66
C GLN A 8 4.64 -6.28 9.07
N THR A 9 5.85 -5.76 9.30
CA THR A 9 6.36 -4.43 8.90
C THR A 9 6.51 -4.26 7.38
N ALA A 10 5.48 -4.62 6.60
CA ALA A 10 5.48 -4.47 5.16
C ALA A 10 5.08 -3.06 4.71
N ILE A 11 4.46 -2.23 5.55
CA ILE A 11 4.09 -0.85 5.21
C ILE A 11 4.77 0.13 6.18
N ILE A 12 5.52 1.07 5.63
CA ILE A 12 6.33 2.07 6.35
C ILE A 12 5.85 3.45 5.95
N ARG A 13 5.46 4.29 6.92
CA ARG A 13 5.14 5.70 6.65
C ARG A 13 6.43 6.51 6.59
N THR A 14 6.69 7.13 5.44
CA THR A 14 7.84 8.00 5.20
C THR A 14 7.39 9.42 4.89
N GLU A 15 8.34 10.33 4.70
CA GLU A 15 8.11 11.73 4.32
C GLU A 15 7.40 11.88 2.96
N ARG A 16 7.43 10.83 2.12
CA ARG A 16 6.72 10.74 0.83
C ARG A 16 5.37 10.04 0.92
N GLY A 17 4.97 9.60 2.11
CA GLY A 17 3.75 8.84 2.37
C GLY A 17 4.00 7.36 2.68
N LEU A 18 2.97 6.54 2.51
CA LEU A 18 2.97 5.12 2.85
C LEU A 18 3.75 4.32 1.79
N THR A 19 4.82 3.64 2.19
CA THR A 19 5.74 2.89 1.31
C THR A 19 5.77 1.43 1.69
N ILE A 20 5.85 0.51 0.73
CA ILE A 20 5.98 -0.92 1.00
C ILE A 20 7.45 -1.23 1.35
N ALA A 21 7.68 -1.87 2.49
CA ALA A 21 8.99 -2.25 2.99
C ALA A 21 9.76 -3.11 1.99
N ASP A 22 11.07 -2.88 1.95
CA ASP A 22 12.00 -3.46 0.99
C ASP A 22 11.79 -2.98 -0.46
N THR A 23 10.88 -2.02 -0.68
CA THR A 23 10.62 -1.45 -2.01
C THR A 23 10.62 0.07 -1.96
N ARG A 24 10.73 0.70 -3.14
CA ARG A 24 10.50 2.14 -3.31
C ARG A 24 9.07 2.44 -3.78
N ILE A 25 8.18 1.46 -3.72
CA ILE A 25 6.82 1.57 -4.23
C ILE A 25 5.92 2.10 -3.12
N THR A 26 5.13 3.10 -3.46
CA THR A 26 4.17 3.67 -2.51
C THR A 26 2.85 2.91 -2.56
N LEU A 27 2.09 3.01 -1.47
CA LEU A 27 0.73 2.47 -1.44
C LEU A 27 -0.17 3.19 -2.46
N TYR A 28 0.16 4.44 -2.81
CA TYR A 28 -0.54 5.20 -3.85
C TYR A 28 -0.33 4.60 -5.23
N ASP A 29 0.87 4.11 -5.55
CA ASP A 29 1.12 3.39 -6.79
C ASP A 29 0.24 2.12 -6.87
N VAL A 30 0.14 1.36 -5.78
CA VAL A 30 -0.75 0.18 -5.72
C VAL A 30 -2.22 0.59 -5.89
N MET A 31 -2.61 1.71 -5.29
CA MET A 31 -3.95 2.23 -5.34
C MET A 31 -4.38 2.66 -6.75
N ASP A 32 -3.47 3.24 -7.55
CA ASP A 32 -3.73 3.60 -8.94
C ASP A 32 -4.13 2.35 -9.76
N TYR A 33 -3.41 1.24 -9.56
CA TYR A 33 -3.72 -0.01 -10.24
C TYR A 33 -5.01 -0.65 -9.72
N LEU A 34 -5.30 -0.53 -8.42
CA LEU A 34 -6.58 -0.99 -7.86
C LEU A 34 -7.76 -0.17 -8.40
N LYS A 35 -7.62 1.15 -8.55
CA LYS A 35 -8.64 2.03 -9.15
C LYS A 35 -8.86 1.71 -10.63
N ALA A 36 -7.80 1.33 -11.34
CA ALA A 36 -7.88 0.81 -12.70
C ALA A 36 -8.44 -0.63 -12.79
N GLN A 37 -8.92 -1.19 -11.67
CA GLN A 37 -9.52 -2.53 -11.56
C GLN A 37 -8.58 -3.67 -11.97
N TYR A 38 -7.27 -3.47 -11.84
CA TYR A 38 -6.31 -4.55 -12.07
C TYR A 38 -6.40 -5.60 -10.96
N PRO A 39 -6.32 -6.89 -11.32
CA PRO A 39 -6.33 -7.95 -10.32
C PRO A 39 -5.05 -7.88 -9.46
N PRO A 40 -5.11 -8.15 -8.14
CA PRO A 40 -3.94 -8.05 -7.27
C PRO A 40 -2.76 -8.92 -7.68
N LYS A 41 -3.03 -10.05 -8.34
CA LYS A 41 -2.01 -10.92 -8.93
C LYS A 41 -1.18 -10.23 -10.00
N PHE A 42 -1.81 -9.34 -10.80
CA PHE A 42 -1.11 -8.53 -11.80
C PHE A 42 -0.25 -7.45 -11.13
N ILE A 43 -0.80 -6.77 -10.13
CA ILE A 43 -0.07 -5.75 -9.36
C ILE A 43 1.18 -6.36 -8.69
N ARG A 44 1.02 -7.56 -8.11
CA ARG A 44 2.13 -8.31 -7.54
C ARG A 44 3.23 -8.56 -8.54
N ASP A 45 2.88 -8.99 -9.75
CA ASP A 45 3.83 -9.30 -10.82
C ASP A 45 4.51 -8.03 -11.37
N ALA A 46 3.71 -6.97 -11.59
CA ALA A 46 4.18 -5.68 -12.11
C ALA A 46 5.23 -5.02 -11.20
N PHE A 47 5.05 -5.11 -9.87
CA PHE A 47 5.97 -4.56 -8.89
C PHE A 47 6.94 -5.59 -8.29
N ASN A 48 6.88 -6.84 -8.77
CA ASN A 48 7.66 -7.96 -8.24
C ASN A 48 7.54 -8.12 -6.71
N PHE A 49 6.34 -7.93 -6.18
CA PHE A 49 6.05 -8.09 -4.76
C PHE A 49 6.00 -9.57 -4.36
N THR A 50 6.41 -9.83 -3.13
CA THR A 50 6.11 -11.10 -2.46
C THR A 50 4.63 -11.18 -2.11
N ASP A 51 4.15 -12.40 -1.91
CA ASP A 51 2.76 -12.66 -1.48
C ASP A 51 2.43 -11.91 -0.18
N ALA A 52 3.35 -11.92 0.79
CA ALA A 52 3.21 -11.20 2.04
C ALA A 52 3.10 -9.67 1.85
N GLN A 53 3.86 -9.09 0.92
CA GLN A 53 3.81 -7.65 0.64
C GLN A 53 2.48 -7.23 0.00
N ILE A 54 2.00 -7.95 -1.02
CA ILE A 54 0.72 -7.62 -1.65
C ILE A 54 -0.44 -7.83 -0.69
N HIS A 55 -0.43 -8.92 0.10
CA HIS A 55 -1.47 -9.16 1.10
C HIS A 55 -1.48 -8.08 2.19
N ALA A 56 -0.30 -7.65 2.67
CA ALA A 56 -0.21 -6.57 3.64
C ALA A 56 -0.67 -5.22 3.05
N ALA A 57 -0.29 -4.92 1.80
CA ALA A 57 -0.73 -3.71 1.10
C ALA A 57 -2.25 -3.67 0.95
N LEU A 58 -2.86 -4.76 0.47
CA LEU A 58 -4.32 -4.86 0.33
C LEU A 58 -5.03 -4.73 1.69
N SER A 59 -4.55 -5.44 2.72
CA SER A 59 -5.13 -5.38 4.06
C SER A 59 -5.04 -3.97 4.66
N TYR A 60 -3.92 -3.28 4.43
CA TYR A 60 -3.74 -1.91 4.89
C TYR A 60 -4.65 -0.94 4.14
N ILE A 61 -4.73 -1.05 2.81
CA ILE A 61 -5.64 -0.24 1.98
C ILE A 61 -7.08 -0.46 2.40
N GLU A 62 -7.51 -1.70 2.64
CA GLU A 62 -8.89 -1.97 3.07
C GLU A 62 -9.20 -1.38 4.46
N THR A 63 -8.26 -1.50 5.41
CA THR A 63 -8.41 -0.99 6.78
C THR A 63 -8.40 0.54 6.84
N HIS A 64 -7.55 1.17 6.03
CA HIS A 64 -7.33 2.63 6.04
C HIS A 64 -7.85 3.31 4.77
N ARG A 65 -8.77 2.66 4.04
CA ARG A 65 -9.21 3.09 2.71
C ARG A 65 -9.67 4.54 2.68
N THR A 66 -10.48 4.93 3.66
CA THR A 66 -11.06 6.27 3.77
C THR A 66 -10.00 7.34 4.00
N GLU A 67 -8.99 7.06 4.82
CA GLU A 67 -7.87 7.99 5.08
C GLU A 67 -6.98 8.11 3.84
N VAL A 68 -6.61 6.98 3.23
CA VAL A 68 -5.77 6.95 2.02
C VAL A 68 -6.48 7.59 0.82
N GLU A 69 -7.79 7.36 0.63
CA GLU A 69 -8.59 7.98 -0.43
C GLU A 69 -8.73 9.49 -0.23
N SER A 70 -8.92 9.96 1.00
CA SER A 70 -9.02 11.40 1.29
C SER A 70 -7.71 12.10 0.97
N GLU A 71 -6.57 11.57 1.44
CA GLU A 71 -5.25 12.13 1.17
C GLU A 71 -4.90 12.07 -0.33
N TYR A 72 -5.34 11.01 -1.03
CA TYR A 72 -5.15 10.88 -2.48
C TYR A 72 -5.96 11.91 -3.29
N GLN A 73 -7.15 12.29 -2.82
CA GLN A 73 -8.03 13.22 -3.53
C GLN A 73 -7.63 14.69 -3.37
N GLU A 74 -6.83 15.02 -2.36
CA GLU A 74 -6.37 16.40 -2.11
C GLU A 74 -5.09 16.77 -2.90
N VAL A 75 -4.53 15.84 -3.69
CA VAL A 75 -3.30 16.03 -4.50
C VAL A 75 -3.62 16.26 -5.97
#